data_AF-A0A4Q6A5Y1-F1
#
_entry.id   AF-A0A4Q6A5Y1-F1
#
_cell.length_a   1.000
_cell.length_b   1.000
_cell.length_c   1.000
_cell.angle_alpha   90.00
_cell.angle_beta   90.00
_cell.angle_gamma   90.00
#
_symmetry.space_group_name_H-M   'P 1'
#
loop_
_entity.id
_entity.type
_entity.pdbx_description
1 polymer ?
#
loop_
_entity_poly.entity_id
_entity_poly.type
_entity_poly.pdbx_seq_one_letter_code
_entity_poly.pdbx_strand_id
1 'polypeptide(L)'
;MKKFFLLFAFALAAATSFAQPQKVVADKIIAVVGDRIILKSDVTNAIADMTRQGMQVPENANCTVLDQALVSKVLMMQAMKDSLPVSDEEIEAELDQRVRYFVNMYGTKEAVEQMAGKSIYQIKDDARESVRENKLQ
;
A
#
# COMPACT_ATOMS: atom_id res chain seq x y z
N MET A 1 19.11 53.37 6.46
CA MET A 1 19.81 52.13 6.00
C MET A 1 19.80 51.00 7.05
N LYS A 2 20.13 51.25 8.34
CA LYS A 2 20.08 50.21 9.40
C LYS A 2 18.71 49.53 9.60
N LYS A 3 17.61 50.28 9.47
CA LYS A 3 16.23 49.75 9.58
C LYS A 3 15.83 48.80 8.43
N PHE A 4 16.36 49.05 7.22
CA PHE A 4 16.11 48.21 6.06
C PHE A 4 16.90 46.90 6.13
N PHE A 5 18.11 46.95 6.68
CA PHE A 5 18.94 45.77 6.95
C PHE A 5 18.33 44.86 8.03
N LEU A 6 17.72 45.45 9.07
CA LEU A 6 16.99 44.70 10.09
C LEU A 6 15.73 44.02 9.55
N LEU A 7 14.99 44.69 8.66
CA LEU A 7 13.81 44.10 8.00
C LEU A 7 14.20 42.94 7.06
N PHE A 8 15.32 43.09 6.33
CA PHE A 8 15.83 42.02 5.46
C PHE A 8 16.33 40.81 6.27
N ALA A 9 17.02 41.05 7.38
CA ALA A 9 17.46 39.97 8.28
C ALA A 9 16.28 39.23 8.95
N PHE A 10 15.21 39.94 9.30
CA PHE A 10 14.00 39.32 9.86
C PHE A 10 13.24 38.49 8.81
N ALA A 11 13.19 38.95 7.55
CA ALA A 11 12.61 38.18 6.45
C ALA A 11 13.39 36.90 6.15
N LEU A 12 14.72 36.94 6.24
CA LEU A 12 15.57 35.76 6.02
C LEU A 12 15.43 34.72 7.14
N ALA A 13 15.25 35.17 8.39
CA ALA A 13 15.00 34.29 9.54
C ALA A 13 13.60 33.64 9.51
N ALA A 14 12.60 34.32 8.94
CA ALA A 14 11.26 33.74 8.78
C ALA A 14 11.22 32.62 7.73
N ALA A 15 12.08 32.67 6.71
CA ALA A 15 12.14 31.64 5.67
C ALA A 15 12.66 30.28 6.18
N THR A 16 13.47 30.26 7.25
CA THR A 16 14.00 29.00 7.82
C THR A 16 12.96 28.21 8.64
N SER A 17 11.87 28.84 9.07
CA SER A 17 10.81 28.19 9.87
C SER A 17 9.93 27.23 9.05
N PHE A 18 9.94 27.32 7.72
CA PHE A 18 9.18 26.43 6.83
C PHE A 18 9.93 25.12 6.49
N ALA A 19 11.17 24.97 6.96
CA ALA A 19 11.99 23.77 6.71
C ALA A 19 11.94 22.76 7.87
N GLN A 20 10.85 22.70 8.64
CA GLN A 20 10.70 21.63 9.61
C GLN A 20 10.56 20.30 8.86
N PRO A 21 11.36 19.26 9.19
CA PRO A 21 11.22 17.96 8.57
C PRO A 21 9.79 17.47 8.84
N GLN A 22 9.02 17.23 7.78
CA GLN A 22 7.72 16.60 7.91
C GLN A 22 7.92 15.32 8.71
N LYS A 23 7.16 15.18 9.81
CA LYS A 23 7.20 13.97 10.64
C LYS A 23 6.72 12.81 9.76
N VAL A 24 7.66 12.03 9.24
CA VAL A 24 7.36 10.83 8.46
C VAL A 24 6.68 9.86 9.43
N VAL A 25 5.36 9.74 9.31
CA VAL A 25 4.60 8.75 10.06
C VAL A 25 4.85 7.41 9.38
N ALA A 26 5.74 6.62 9.95
CA ALA A 26 5.92 5.23 9.52
C ALA A 26 4.63 4.44 9.77
N ASP A 27 4.36 3.50 8.87
CA ASP A 27 3.23 2.60 9.03
C ASP A 27 3.44 1.71 10.26
N LYS A 28 2.36 1.46 11.00
CA LYS A 28 2.39 0.74 12.27
C LYS A 28 1.99 -0.71 12.06
N ILE A 29 2.70 -1.62 12.70
CA ILE A 29 2.28 -3.01 12.83
C ILE A 29 1.20 -3.09 13.90
N ILE A 30 0.05 -3.68 13.58
CA ILE A 30 -1.08 -3.83 14.50
C ILE A 30 -1.30 -5.29 14.94
N ALA A 31 -0.80 -6.26 14.17
CA ALA A 31 -0.79 -7.67 14.56
C ALA A 31 0.36 -8.44 13.88
N VAL A 32 0.71 -9.59 14.46
CA VAL A 32 1.75 -10.50 13.97
C VAL A 32 1.21 -11.93 14.03
N VAL A 33 1.36 -12.68 12.94
CA VAL A 33 0.92 -14.07 12.80
C VAL A 33 2.09 -14.88 12.25
N GLY A 34 2.80 -15.59 13.14
CA GLY A 34 4.02 -16.31 12.77
C GLY A 34 5.13 -15.36 12.32
N ASP A 35 5.55 -15.50 11.06
CA ASP A 35 6.54 -14.65 10.37
C ASP A 35 5.92 -13.49 9.58
N ARG A 36 4.58 -13.40 9.53
CA ARG A 36 3.85 -12.37 8.78
C ARG A 36 3.30 -11.29 9.70
N ILE A 37 3.19 -10.08 9.16
CA ILE A 37 2.69 -8.90 9.88
C ILE A 37 1.43 -8.35 9.21
N ILE A 38 0.58 -7.71 9.99
CA ILE A 38 -0.57 -6.94 9.51
C ILE A 38 -0.31 -5.49 9.86
N LEU A 39 -0.31 -4.63 8.85
CA LEU A 39 -0.08 -3.21 8.99
C LEU A 39 -1.38 -2.46 9.25
N LYS A 40 -1.26 -1.26 9.84
CA LYS A 40 -2.39 -0.37 10.04
C LYS A 40 -2.96 0.06 8.68
N SER A 41 -2.09 0.34 7.71
CA SER A 41 -2.52 0.74 6.38
C SER A 41 -3.37 -0.35 5.70
N ASP A 42 -3.04 -1.63 5.86
CA ASP A 42 -3.81 -2.76 5.30
C ASP A 42 -5.29 -2.70 5.69
N VAL A 43 -5.57 -2.53 6.99
CA VAL A 43 -6.94 -2.45 7.51
C VAL A 43 -7.64 -1.18 7.06
N THR A 44 -6.95 -0.03 7.12
CA THR A 44 -7.58 1.25 6.71
C THR A 44 -7.86 1.31 5.22
N ASN A 45 -6.97 0.75 4.39
CA ASN A 45 -7.14 0.68 2.94
C ASN A 45 -8.26 -0.28 2.59
N ALA A 46 -8.34 -1.45 3.22
CA ALA A 46 -9.45 -2.38 3.02
C ALA A 46 -10.81 -1.73 3.33
N ILE A 47 -10.93 -0.98 4.43
CA ILE A 47 -12.17 -0.27 4.77
C ILE A 47 -12.48 0.85 3.75
N ALA A 48 -11.46 1.59 3.31
CA ALA A 48 -11.61 2.59 2.26
C ALA A 48 -12.13 1.94 0.96
N ASP A 49 -11.64 0.75 0.62
CA ASP A 49 -12.06 -0.01 -0.56
C ASP A 49 -13.51 -0.46 -0.46
N MET A 50 -13.93 -0.97 0.71
CA MET A 50 -15.33 -1.30 0.98
C MET A 50 -16.24 -0.09 0.76
N THR A 51 -15.80 1.09 1.21
CA THR A 51 -16.55 2.35 1.05
C THR A 51 -16.63 2.75 -0.43
N ARG A 52 -15.52 2.64 -1.17
CA ARG A 52 -15.46 2.93 -2.61
C ARG A 52 -16.37 2.02 -3.43
N GLN A 53 -16.57 0.78 -2.99
CA GLN A 53 -17.48 -0.19 -3.62
C GLN A 53 -18.96 0.04 -3.25
N GLY A 54 -19.27 1.04 -2.42
CA GLY A 54 -20.63 1.34 -1.98
C GLY A 54 -21.18 0.40 -0.90
N MET A 55 -20.31 -0.38 -0.24
CA MET A 55 -20.73 -1.24 0.86
C MET A 55 -20.94 -0.43 2.14
N GLN A 56 -21.93 -0.82 2.94
CA GLN A 56 -22.09 -0.25 4.28
C GLN A 56 -20.94 -0.70 5.17
N VAL A 57 -20.16 0.27 5.66
CA VAL A 57 -19.09 0.01 6.62
C VAL A 57 -19.70 -0.02 8.02
N PRO A 58 -19.67 -1.16 8.73
CA PRO A 58 -20.21 -1.24 10.08
C PRO A 58 -19.32 -0.46 11.06
N GLU A 59 -19.88 -0.04 12.19
CA GLU A 59 -19.15 0.74 13.21
C GLU A 59 -17.93 -0.02 13.77
N ASN A 60 -18.00 -1.36 13.79
CA ASN A 60 -16.92 -2.25 14.22
C ASN A 60 -16.01 -2.73 13.06
N ALA A 61 -16.05 -2.10 11.89
CA ALA A 61 -15.32 -2.55 10.70
C ALA A 61 -13.82 -2.76 10.93
N ASN A 62 -13.18 -1.93 11.77
CA ASN A 62 -11.77 -2.09 12.11
C ASN A 62 -11.45 -3.47 12.72
N CYS A 63 -12.29 -3.93 13.66
CA CYS A 63 -12.11 -5.23 14.29
C CYS A 63 -12.45 -6.36 13.30
N THR A 64 -13.57 -6.26 12.59
CA THR A 64 -14.02 -7.29 11.66
C THR A 64 -13.01 -7.53 10.52
N VAL A 65 -12.47 -6.45 9.95
CA VAL A 65 -11.46 -6.52 8.89
C VAL A 65 -10.14 -7.07 9.43
N LEU A 66 -9.74 -6.67 10.64
CA LEU A 66 -8.56 -7.23 11.30
C LEU A 66 -8.72 -8.73 11.58
N ASP A 67 -9.87 -9.17 12.08
CA ASP A 67 -10.16 -10.58 12.36
C ASP A 67 -10.11 -11.41 11.07
N GLN A 68 -10.68 -10.90 9.99
CA GLN A 68 -10.62 -11.55 8.68
C GLN A 68 -9.19 -11.63 8.15
N ALA A 69 -8.40 -10.56 8.32
CA ALA A 69 -6.98 -10.57 7.95
C ALA A 69 -6.19 -11.58 8.79
N LEU A 70 -6.44 -11.67 10.10
CA LEU A 70 -5.81 -12.66 10.98
C LEU A 70 -6.11 -14.09 10.52
N VAL A 71 -7.39 -14.42 10.30
CA VAL A 71 -7.82 -15.74 9.84
C VAL A 71 -7.18 -16.08 8.49
N SER A 72 -7.16 -15.14 7.55
CA SER A 72 -6.53 -15.31 6.24
C SER A 72 -5.03 -15.62 6.37
N LYS A 73 -4.28 -14.88 7.20
CA LYS A 73 -2.85 -15.16 7.42
C LYS A 73 -2.62 -16.53 8.08
N VAL A 74 -3.48 -16.94 9.02
CA VAL A 74 -3.41 -18.27 9.65
C VAL A 74 -3.63 -19.39 8.63
N LEU A 75 -4.66 -19.28 7.80
CA LEU A 75 -4.94 -20.26 6.76
C LEU A 75 -3.81 -20.36 5.76
N MET A 76 -3.25 -19.21 5.35
CA MET A 76 -2.13 -19.17 4.44
C MET A 76 -0.87 -19.82 5.02
N MET A 77 -0.56 -19.62 6.31
CA MET A 77 0.55 -20.32 6.97
C MET A 77 0.35 -21.84 6.95
N GLN A 78 -0.89 -22.31 7.11
CA GLN A 78 -1.19 -23.73 7.03
C GLN A 78 -1.04 -24.24 5.60
N ALA A 79 -1.58 -23.53 4.62
CA ALA A 79 -1.44 -23.87 3.21
C ALA A 79 0.03 -23.92 2.78
N MET A 80 0.90 -23.03 3.23
CA MET A 80 2.34 -23.10 2.93
C MET A 80 3.01 -24.39 3.44
N LYS A 81 2.52 -24.97 4.54
CA LYS A 81 3.04 -26.25 5.06
C LYS A 81 2.50 -27.43 4.26
N ASP A 82 1.27 -27.32 3.77
CA ASP A 82 0.53 -28.41 3.14
C ASP A 82 0.62 -28.42 1.59
N SER A 83 1.08 -27.33 0.97
CA SER A 83 1.10 -27.14 -0.50
C SER A 83 2.50 -27.19 -1.10
N LEU A 84 2.55 -27.41 -2.42
CA LEU A 84 3.77 -27.27 -3.21
C LEU A 84 4.10 -25.77 -3.38
N PRO A 85 5.39 -25.40 -3.38
CA PRO A 85 5.79 -24.00 -3.52
C PRO A 85 5.29 -23.43 -4.85
N VAL A 86 4.57 -22.29 -4.79
CA VAL A 86 4.19 -21.50 -5.95
C VAL A 86 5.48 -20.99 -6.60
N SER A 87 5.67 -21.27 -7.89
CA SER A 87 6.88 -20.84 -8.59
C SER A 87 6.83 -19.33 -8.89
N ASP A 88 8.00 -18.71 -8.96
CA ASP A 88 8.10 -17.29 -9.29
C ASP A 88 7.59 -17.02 -10.72
N GLU A 89 7.69 -17.99 -11.64
CA GLU A 89 7.12 -17.91 -12.98
C GLU A 89 5.59 -17.80 -12.95
N GLU A 90 4.92 -18.52 -12.05
CA GLU A 90 3.46 -18.50 -11.94
C GLU A 90 2.97 -17.16 -11.38
N ILE A 91 3.72 -16.59 -10.43
CA ILE A 91 3.47 -15.25 -9.89
C ILE A 91 3.68 -14.19 -10.97
N GLU A 92 4.77 -14.30 -11.74
CA GLU A 92 5.08 -13.35 -12.79
C GLU A 92 4.03 -13.39 -13.92
N ALA A 93 3.56 -14.59 -14.29
CA ALA A 93 2.48 -14.76 -15.25
C ALA A 93 1.16 -14.11 -14.81
N GLU A 94 0.81 -14.23 -13.53
CA GLU A 94 -0.36 -13.58 -12.93
C GLU A 94 -0.20 -12.05 -12.93
N LEU A 95 0.97 -11.54 -12.55
CA LEU A 95 1.26 -10.11 -12.57
C LEU A 95 1.15 -9.53 -13.99
N ASP A 96 1.66 -10.25 -15.00
CA ASP A 96 1.54 -9.85 -16.40
C ASP A 96 0.09 -9.88 -16.91
N GLN A 97 -0.72 -10.83 -16.42
CA GLN A 97 -2.15 -10.85 -16.72
C GLN A 97 -2.87 -9.63 -16.14
N ARG A 98 -2.56 -9.25 -14.90
CA ARG A 98 -3.12 -8.05 -14.26
C ARG A 98 -2.69 -6.77 -14.98
N VAL A 99 -1.43 -6.65 -15.38
CA VAL A 99 -0.96 -5.51 -16.18
C VAL A 99 -1.71 -5.43 -17.50
N ARG A 100 -1.86 -6.55 -18.22
CA ARG A 100 -2.64 -6.60 -19.47
C ARG A 100 -4.09 -6.16 -19.27
N TYR A 101 -4.72 -6.56 -18.17
CA TYR A 101 -6.06 -6.10 -17.82
C TYR A 101 -6.13 -4.57 -17.69
N PHE A 102 -5.20 -3.95 -16.96
CA PHE A 102 -5.16 -2.50 -16.83
C PHE A 102 -4.83 -1.80 -18.15
N VAL A 103 -3.89 -2.33 -18.94
CA VAL A 103 -3.59 -1.77 -20.27
C VAL A 103 -4.82 -1.83 -21.18
N ASN A 104 -5.60 -2.91 -21.15
CA ASN A 104 -6.84 -2.99 -21.94
C ASN A 104 -7.90 -1.99 -21.46
N MET A 105 -7.95 -1.69 -20.16
CA MET A 105 -8.90 -0.74 -19.58
C MET A 105 -8.53 0.73 -19.86
N TYR A 106 -7.24 1.07 -19.79
CA TYR A 106 -6.72 2.44 -19.93
C TYR A 106 -6.10 2.74 -21.30
N GLY A 107 -6.02 1.73 -22.18
CA GLY A 107 -5.56 1.84 -23.58
C GLY A 107 -4.07 1.58 -23.77
N THR A 108 -3.19 2.29 -23.04
CA THR A 108 -1.74 2.15 -23.19
C THR A 108 -1.03 1.92 -21.85
N LYS A 109 0.20 1.41 -21.92
CA LYS A 109 1.04 1.21 -20.74
C LYS A 109 1.35 2.54 -20.03
N GLU A 110 1.64 3.57 -20.81
CA GLU A 110 1.97 4.91 -20.32
C GLU A 110 0.77 5.55 -19.60
N ALA A 111 -0.45 5.31 -20.08
CA ALA A 111 -1.67 5.78 -19.41
C ALA A 111 -1.82 5.13 -18.03
N VAL A 112 -1.54 3.83 -17.91
CA VAL A 112 -1.56 3.11 -16.62
C VAL A 112 -0.52 3.71 -15.66
N GLU A 113 0.71 3.94 -16.12
CA GLU A 113 1.78 4.49 -15.29
C GLU A 113 1.47 5.94 -14.84
N GLN A 114 0.91 6.77 -15.72
CA GLN A 114 0.48 8.13 -15.38
C GLN A 114 -0.66 8.14 -14.36
N MET A 115 -1.64 7.26 -14.51
CA MET A 115 -2.77 7.14 -13.58
C MET A 115 -2.33 6.64 -12.21
N ALA A 116 -1.41 5.68 -12.15
CA ALA A 116 -0.90 5.12 -10.91
C ALA A 116 0.19 5.97 -10.25
N GLY A 117 0.83 6.87 -11.01
CA GLY A 117 2.01 7.64 -10.56
C GLY A 117 3.24 6.75 -10.29
N LYS A 118 3.26 5.53 -10.84
CA LYS A 118 4.28 4.50 -10.63
C LYS A 118 4.56 3.79 -11.94
N SER A 119 5.81 3.35 -12.13
CA SER A 119 6.14 2.48 -13.28
C SER A 119 5.45 1.11 -13.17
N ILE A 120 5.22 0.43 -14.28
CA ILE A 120 4.69 -0.94 -14.28
C ILE A 120 5.56 -1.87 -13.43
N TYR A 121 6.88 -1.68 -13.43
CA TYR A 121 7.78 -2.46 -12.58
C TYR A 121 7.45 -2.30 -11.09
N GLN A 122 7.31 -1.07 -10.61
CA GLN A 122 6.94 -0.78 -9.22
C GLN A 122 5.55 -1.31 -8.87
N ILE A 123 4.59 -1.22 -9.79
CA ILE A 123 3.25 -1.77 -9.60
C ILE A 123 3.31 -3.29 -9.43
N LYS A 124 4.12 -3.97 -10.25
CA LYS A 124 4.32 -5.42 -10.14
C LYS A 124 5.03 -5.79 -8.84
N ASP A 125 6.02 -5.03 -8.42
CA ASP A 125 6.77 -5.24 -7.19
C ASP A 125 5.87 -5.11 -5.94
N ASP A 126 5.09 -4.03 -5.86
CA ASP A 126 4.11 -3.79 -4.80
C ASP A 126 3.05 -4.90 -4.73
N ALA A 127 2.62 -5.40 -5.89
CA ALA A 127 1.59 -6.45 -5.99
C ALA A 127 2.13 -7.87 -5.79
N ARG A 128 3.45 -8.09 -5.90
CA ARG A 128 4.05 -9.43 -5.95
C ARG A 128 3.78 -10.23 -4.68
N GLU A 129 3.97 -9.62 -3.51
CA GLU A 129 3.72 -10.30 -2.24
C GLU A 129 2.22 -10.62 -2.10
N SER A 130 1.34 -9.67 -2.42
CA SER A 130 -0.11 -9.92 -2.41
C SER A 130 -0.54 -11.04 -3.37
N VAL A 131 0.07 -11.13 -4.56
CA VAL A 131 -0.21 -12.21 -5.52
C VAL A 131 0.27 -13.55 -4.97
N ARG A 132 1.49 -13.60 -4.41
CA ARG A 132 2.03 -14.80 -3.77
C ARG A 132 1.11 -15.27 -2.65
N GLU A 133 0.67 -14.36 -1.81
CA GLU A 133 -0.25 -14.65 -0.71
C GLU A 133 -1.58 -15.20 -1.21
N ASN A 134 -2.17 -14.61 -2.25
CA ASN A 134 -3.43 -15.08 -2.82
C ASN A 134 -3.32 -16.46 -3.49
N LYS A 135 -2.15 -16.84 -4.04
CA LYS A 135 -1.94 -18.17 -4.63
C LYS A 135 -1.76 -19.27 -3.56
N LEU A 136 -1.44 -18.88 -2.34
CA LEU A 136 -1.29 -19.76 -1.19
C LEU A 136 -2.59 -19.90 -0.37
N GLN A 137 -3.66 -19.18 -0.72
CA GLN A 137 -4.99 -19.37 -0.15
C GLN A 137 -5.76 -20.46 -0.89
#